data_AF-A0A7Y5UGY7-F1
#
_entry.id   AF-A0A7Y5UGY7-F1
#
_cell.length_a   1.000
_cell.length_b   1.000
_cell.length_c   1.000
_cell.angle_alpha   90.00
_cell.angle_beta   90.00
_cell.angle_gamma   90.00
#
_symmetry.space_group_name_H-M   'P 1'
#
loop_
_entity.id
_entity.type
_entity.pdbx_description
1 polymer ?
#
loop_
_entity_poly.entity_id
_entity_poly.type
_entity_poly.pdbx_seq_one_letter_code
_entity_poly.pdbx_strand_id
1 'polypeptide(L)' 'MTTELHEHDGMICRACGKEERASEGYPCVKCGTFICQICNMRGVEKCKSCAQKEIPMPKWLED' A
#
# COMPACT_ATOMS: atom_id res chain seq x y z
N MET A 1 -33.67 12.20 14.05
CA MET A 1 -32.99 11.36 13.04
C MET A 1 -31.65 10.99 13.61
N THR A 2 -31.52 9.77 14.13
CA THR A 2 -30.25 9.22 14.63
C THR A 2 -29.35 8.97 13.43
N THR A 3 -28.24 9.69 13.33
CA THR A 3 -27.20 9.42 12.34
C THR A 3 -26.61 8.04 12.63
N GLU A 4 -26.98 7.05 11.82
CA GLU A 4 -26.38 5.71 11.86
C GLU A 4 -24.93 5.82 11.37
N LEU A 5 -23.99 5.75 12.30
CA LEU A 5 -22.56 5.69 12.00
C LEU A 5 -22.27 4.32 11.41
N HIS A 6 -22.21 4.24 10.08
CA HIS A 6 -21.69 3.06 9.40
C HIS A 6 -20.16 3.07 9.51
N GLU A 7 -19.58 2.00 10.06
CA GLU A 7 -18.12 1.86 10.11
C GLU A 7 -17.56 1.79 8.68
N HIS A 8 -16.70 2.74 8.34
CA HIS A 8 -16.04 2.79 7.05
C HIS A 8 -14.73 2.01 7.10
N ASP A 9 -14.75 0.75 6.64
CA ASP A 9 -13.58 -0.13 6.56
C ASP A 9 -12.73 0.11 5.28
N GLY A 10 -12.82 1.28 4.65
CA GLY A 10 -12.02 1.61 3.46
C GLY A 10 -10.65 2.19 3.83
N MET A 11 -9.58 1.67 3.22
CA MET A 11 -8.22 2.22 3.32
C MET A 11 -7.52 2.28 1.96
N ILE A 12 -6.72 3.34 1.76
CA ILE A 12 -5.96 3.54 0.52
C ILE A 12 -4.70 2.67 0.51
N CYS A 13 -4.62 1.76 -0.46
CA CYS A 13 -3.44 0.93 -0.71
C CYS A 13 -2.21 1.79 -1.05
N ARG A 14 -1.13 1.67 -0.27
CA ARG A 14 0.11 2.43 -0.49
C ARG A 14 0.98 1.88 -1.63
N ALA A 15 0.56 0.79 -2.28
CA ALA A 15 1.18 0.28 -3.49
C ALA A 15 0.49 0.80 -4.76
N CYS A 16 -0.84 0.65 -4.88
CA CYS A 16 -1.59 0.98 -6.11
C CYS A 16 -2.43 2.27 -6.04
N GLY A 17 -2.65 2.83 -4.85
CA GLY A 17 -3.42 4.07 -4.65
C GLY A 17 -4.95 3.92 -4.71
N LYS A 18 -5.48 2.69 -4.83
CA LYS A 18 -6.92 2.42 -4.76
C LYS A 18 -7.39 2.28 -3.31
N GLU A 19 -8.63 2.67 -3.06
CA GLU A 19 -9.32 2.39 -1.81
C GLU A 19 -9.88 0.97 -1.83
N GLU A 20 -9.58 0.20 -0.80
CA GLU A 20 -9.97 -1.21 -0.67
C GLU A 20 -10.29 -1.51 0.81
N ARG A 21 -10.86 -2.68 1.12
CA ARG A 21 -11.16 -3.06 2.51
C ARG A 21 -9.89 -3.18 3.35
N ALA A 22 -9.86 -2.46 4.47
CA ALA A 22 -8.74 -2.44 5.40
C ALA A 22 -8.58 -3.81 6.11
N SER A 23 -9.71 -4.44 6.46
CA SER A 23 -9.75 -5.77 7.07
C SER A 23 -9.12 -6.90 6.24
N GLU A 24 -9.08 -6.75 4.91
CA GLU A 24 -8.51 -7.74 3.97
C GLU A 24 -7.07 -7.38 3.54
N GLY A 25 -6.46 -6.37 4.16
CA GLY A 25 -5.13 -5.88 3.83
C GLY A 25 -3.96 -6.69 4.35
N TYR A 26 -2.79 -6.45 3.74
CA TYR A 26 -1.50 -6.98 4.17
C TYR A 26 -0.54 -5.83 4.46
N PRO A 27 0.36 -5.96 5.45
CA PRO A 27 1.34 -4.95 5.77
C PRO A 27 2.52 -4.99 4.79
N CYS A 28 3.02 -3.80 4.42
CA CYS A 28 4.31 -3.66 3.75
C CYS A 28 5.44 -4.24 4.62
N VAL A 29 6.25 -5.14 4.06
CA VAL A 29 7.32 -5.85 4.79
C VAL A 29 8.44 -4.94 5.33
N LYS A 30 8.50 -3.67 4.88
CA LYS A 30 9.52 -2.71 5.31
C LYS A 30 9.03 -1.69 6.34
N CYS A 31 7.76 -1.28 6.28
CA CYS A 31 7.26 -0.15 7.07
C CYS A 31 5.87 -0.36 7.67
N GLY A 32 5.26 -1.54 7.47
CA GLY A 32 3.94 -1.87 8.01
C GLY A 32 2.75 -1.18 7.34
N THR A 33 2.98 -0.28 6.37
CA THR A 33 1.87 0.41 5.68
C THR A 33 0.94 -0.54 4.93
N PHE A 34 -0.34 -0.18 4.85
CA PHE A 34 -1.37 -0.99 4.22
C PHE A 34 -1.16 -1.20 2.70
N ILE A 35 -1.25 -2.46 2.30
CA ILE A 35 -1.29 -2.95 0.93
C ILE A 35 -2.58 -3.77 0.77
N CYS A 36 -3.37 -3.52 -0.28
CA CYS A 36 -4.63 -4.23 -0.46
C CYS A 36 -4.44 -5.70 -0.86
N GLN A 37 -5.46 -6.54 -0.61
CA GLN A 37 -5.49 -7.96 -0.97
C GLN A 37 -5.14 -8.22 -2.44
N ILE A 38 -5.62 -7.37 -3.36
CA ILE A 38 -5.35 -7.48 -4.80
C ILE A 38 -3.85 -7.31 -5.10
N CYS A 39 -3.19 -6.35 -4.46
CA CYS A 39 -1.74 -6.17 -4.59
C CYS A 39 -0.97 -7.35 -3.99
N ASN A 40 -1.41 -7.85 -2.84
CA ASN A 40 -0.82 -9.04 -2.23
C ASN A 40 -0.93 -10.28 -3.15
N MET A 41 -2.10 -10.52 -3.76
CA MET A 41 -2.29 -11.61 -4.74
C MET A 41 -1.42 -11.47 -5.98
N ARG A 42 -1.00 -10.25 -6.34
CA ARG A 42 -0.05 -9.98 -7.43
C ARG A 42 1.42 -10.12 -7.00
N GLY A 43 1.68 -10.50 -5.75
CA GLY A 43 3.03 -10.62 -5.20
C GLY A 43 3.67 -9.29 -4.78
N VAL A 44 2.87 -8.23 -4.58
CA VAL A 44 3.39 -6.94 -4.12
C VAL A 44 3.52 -6.93 -2.60
N GLU A 45 4.74 -7.05 -2.10
CA GLU A 45 5.05 -7.11 -0.66
C GLU A 45 5.45 -5.74 -0.07
N LYS A 46 5.73 -4.75 -0.93
CA LYS A 46 6.27 -3.44 -0.54
C LYS A 46 5.39 -2.31 -1.07
N CYS A 47 5.24 -1.25 -0.27
CA CYS A 47 4.60 -0.03 -0.74
C CYS A 47 5.48 0.70 -1.77
N LYS A 48 4.88 1.61 -2.54
CA LYS A 48 5.56 2.32 -3.63
C LYS A 48 6.85 3.01 -3.18
N SER A 49 6.82 3.66 -2.01
CA SER A 49 7.99 4.36 -1.44
C SER A 49 9.10 3.40 -1.03
N CYS A 50 8.76 2.23 -0.47
CA CYS A 50 9.76 1.23 -0.08
C CYS A 50 10.38 0.55 -1.30
N ALA A 51 9.58 0.26 -2.34
CA ALA A 51 10.08 -0.30 -3.58
C ALA A 51 11.05 0.66 -4.31
N GLN A 52 10.76 1.97 -4.30
CA GLN A 52 11.63 2.99 -4.92
C GLN A 52 13.00 3.11 -4.26
N LYS A 53 13.07 2.97 -2.92
CA LYS A 53 14.35 3.03 -2.17
C LYS A 53 15.30 1.87 -2.49
N GLU A 54 14.77 0.76 -3.00
CA GLU A 54 15.55 -0.43 -3.34
C GLU A 54 16.02 -0.45 -4.79
N ILE A 55 15.56 0.48 -5.63
CA ILE A 55 16.12 0.65 -6.96
C ILE A 55 17.43 1.42 -6.77
N PRO A 56 18.61 0.77 -6.87
CA PRO A 56 19.86 1.52 -6.86
C PRO A 56 19.78 2.50 -8.03
N MET A 57 20.03 3.78 -7.76
CA MET A 57 20.22 4.73 -8.85
C MET A 57 21.34 4.19 -9.74
N PRO A 58 21.13 4.12 -11.05
CA PRO A 58 22.21 3.72 -11.94
C PRO A 58 23.32 4.77 -11.83
N LYS A 59 24.56 4.30 -11.68
CA LYS A 59 25.77 5.13 -11.50
C LYS A 59 25.96 6.21 -12.57
N TRP A 60 25.28 6.10 -13.71
CA TRP A 60 25.30 7.04 -14.84
C TRP A 60 24.31 8.22 -14.69
N LEU A 61 23.56 8.29 -13.58
CA LEU A 61 22.61 9.39 -13.29
C LEU A 61 23.18 10.40 -12.28
N GLU A 62 24.40 10.20 -11.80
CA GLU A 62 25.15 11.11 -10.93
C GLU A 62 26.04 12.04 -11.78
N ASP A 63 25.45 12.97 -12.53
CA ASP A 63 26.17 14.06 -13.24
C ASP A 63 25.45 15.39 -13.01
#